data_AF-A0A8B8CE13-F1
#
_entry.id   AF-A0A8B8CE13-F1
#
_cell.length_a   1.000
_cell.length_b   1.000
_cell.length_c   1.000
_cell.angle_alpha   90.00
_cell.angle_beta   90.00
_cell.angle_gamma   90.00
#
_symmetry.space_group_name_H-M   'P 1'
#
loop_
_entity.id
_entity.type
_entity.pdbx_description
1 polymer ?
#
loop_
_entity_poly.entity_id
_entity_poly.type
_entity_poly.pdbx_seq_one_letter_code
_entity_poly.pdbx_strand_id
1 'polypeptide(L)'
;MNCNTCSFLFILAIIHTVTGDIACVRKGGTCQHILNRCNKYQRGLCYGGWTRQCCINNNPGDLACIRKGGKCQHISNGCNQYQSGLCSGGWTRRCCFNTASTSCSAAVKSVACRIKYLSKISLLKRNPSGVIDGADPYSNIRDACAGRKVKRSSYTCSQGKAPGGTTCLDLKVLQYIYYLGTTSRYRVQVNAIAGACHSRRSKHYAGKAVDLQLFGSKATRRAQEKAFRAACSKRGGWSHGGTHVHCQIV
;
A
#
# COMPACT_ATOMS: atom_id res chain seq x y z
N MET A 1 2.32 -7.49 74.73
CA MET A 1 1.90 -6.27 74.01
C MET A 1 2.30 -6.42 72.56
N ASN A 2 1.31 -6.55 71.68
CA ASN A 2 1.46 -6.72 70.24
C ASN A 2 1.84 -5.39 69.58
N CYS A 3 2.69 -5.43 68.56
CA CYS A 3 2.65 -4.45 67.48
C CYS A 3 2.85 -5.17 66.15
N ASN A 4 1.73 -5.62 65.59
CA ASN A 4 1.62 -6.09 64.21
C ASN A 4 1.66 -4.88 63.26
N THR A 5 2.06 -5.13 62.01
CA THR A 5 1.96 -4.25 60.82
C THR A 5 3.05 -3.19 60.62
N CYS A 6 4.17 -3.60 60.02
CA CYS A 6 5.06 -2.69 59.29
C CYS A 6 5.52 -3.29 57.94
N SER A 7 4.59 -3.95 57.23
CA SER A 7 4.91 -4.58 55.93
C SER A 7 3.73 -4.54 54.96
N PHE A 8 3.06 -3.40 54.76
CA PHE A 8 1.99 -3.30 53.75
C PHE A 8 1.80 -1.89 53.13
N LEU A 9 2.84 -1.06 53.05
CA LEU A 9 2.69 0.32 52.53
C LEU A 9 3.52 0.68 51.29
N PHE A 10 4.22 -0.28 50.67
CA PHE A 10 4.97 -0.04 49.42
C PHE A 10 4.39 -0.69 48.16
N ILE A 11 3.26 -1.42 48.26
CA ILE A 11 2.63 -2.07 47.09
C ILE A 11 1.38 -1.31 46.59
N LEU A 12 0.87 -0.32 47.33
CA LEU A 12 -0.32 0.47 46.91
C LEU A 12 0.01 1.76 46.12
N ALA A 13 1.28 2.15 46.05
CA ALA A 13 1.68 3.36 45.30
C ALA A 13 1.93 3.12 43.80
N ILE A 14 2.03 1.85 43.35
CA ILE A 14 2.30 1.53 41.93
C ILE A 14 0.99 1.40 41.11
N ILE A 15 -0.18 1.31 41.74
CA ILE A 15 -1.46 1.09 41.04
C ILE A 15 -2.18 2.41 40.64
N HIS A 16 -1.79 3.55 41.20
CA HIS A 16 -2.53 4.82 41.01
C HIS A 16 -2.23 5.58 39.71
N THR A 17 -1.33 5.12 38.85
CA THR A 17 -0.87 5.90 37.68
C THR A 17 -1.51 5.52 36.34
N VAL A 18 -2.53 4.65 36.29
CA VAL A 18 -3.08 4.17 34.99
C VAL A 18 -4.60 4.31 34.83
N THR A 19 -5.34 4.96 35.75
CA THR A 19 -6.81 4.88 35.76
C THR A 19 -7.58 6.12 35.28
N GLY A 20 -6.93 7.28 35.10
CA GLY A 20 -7.65 8.52 34.78
C GLY A 20 -8.35 8.52 33.41
N ASP A 21 -7.63 8.19 32.34
CA ASP A 21 -8.14 8.36 30.97
C ASP A 21 -8.95 7.15 30.47
N ILE A 22 -9.38 6.24 31.37
CA ILE A 22 -10.05 4.97 31.02
C ILE A 22 -11.27 5.19 30.13
N ALA A 23 -12.08 6.22 30.39
CA ALA A 23 -13.29 6.48 29.62
C ALA A 23 -12.98 6.84 28.15
N CYS A 24 -11.94 7.66 27.93
CA CYS A 24 -11.47 7.97 26.58
C CYS A 24 -10.81 6.76 25.91
N VAL A 25 -9.99 6.02 26.65
CA VAL A 25 -9.27 4.84 26.16
C VAL A 25 -10.24 3.73 25.75
N ARG A 26 -11.33 3.50 26.52
CA ARG A 26 -12.39 2.54 26.16
C ARG A 26 -13.09 2.89 24.85
N LYS A 27 -13.17 4.17 24.47
CA LYS A 27 -13.67 4.61 23.18
C LYS A 27 -12.63 4.56 22.05
N GLY A 28 -11.44 4.03 22.32
CA GLY A 28 -10.32 4.04 21.37
C GLY A 28 -9.75 5.43 21.10
N GLY A 29 -10.05 6.41 21.97
CA GLY A 29 -9.56 7.78 21.85
C GLY A 29 -8.25 8.02 22.60
N THR A 30 -7.66 9.19 22.38
CA THR A 30 -6.48 9.67 23.12
C THR A 30 -6.78 11.00 23.80
N CYS A 31 -6.47 11.09 25.08
CA CYS A 31 -6.57 12.33 25.82
C CYS A 31 -5.38 13.24 25.54
N GLN A 32 -5.64 14.38 24.92
CA GLN A 32 -4.63 15.39 24.61
C GLN A 32 -5.12 16.80 24.96
N HIS A 33 -4.19 17.76 25.00
CA HIS A 33 -4.53 19.16 25.22
C HIS A 33 -5.46 19.69 24.12
N ILE A 34 -6.41 20.56 24.47
CA ILE A 34 -7.40 21.12 23.53
C ILE A 34 -6.79 21.88 22.35
N LEU A 35 -5.57 22.42 22.52
CA LEU A 35 -4.83 23.10 21.46
C LEU A 35 -4.29 22.15 20.38
N ASN A 36 -4.20 20.85 20.67
CA ASN A 36 -3.78 19.86 19.69
C ASN A 36 -4.96 19.48 18.78
N ARG A 37 -4.77 19.61 17.46
CA ARG A 37 -5.82 19.36 16.46
C ARG A 37 -6.39 17.94 16.55
N CYS A 38 -7.73 17.86 16.50
CA CYS A 38 -8.51 16.61 16.42
C CYS A 38 -9.61 16.75 15.39
N ASN A 39 -9.74 15.77 14.50
CA ASN A 39 -10.84 15.75 13.53
C ASN A 39 -12.19 15.48 14.21
N LYS A 40 -12.19 14.63 15.25
CA LYS A 40 -13.35 14.36 16.10
C LYS A 40 -12.89 14.22 17.55
N TYR A 41 -13.57 14.91 18.45
CA TYR A 41 -13.25 14.87 19.88
C TYR A 41 -14.51 14.77 20.74
N GLN A 42 -14.33 14.33 21.98
CA GLN A 42 -15.35 14.32 23.02
C GLN A 42 -14.74 14.88 24.32
N ARG A 43 -15.43 15.83 24.96
CA ARG A 43 -15.01 16.42 26.25
C ARG A 43 -15.45 15.55 27.42
N GLY A 44 -14.80 15.72 28.58
CA GLY A 44 -15.17 15.05 29.83
C GLY A 44 -14.84 13.56 29.91
N LEU A 45 -14.14 12.99 28.92
CA LEU A 45 -13.68 11.59 28.94
C LEU A 45 -12.22 11.43 29.39
N CYS A 46 -11.53 12.56 29.61
CA CYS A 46 -10.14 12.63 30.02
C CYS A 46 -10.05 13.10 31.45
N TYR A 47 -9.14 12.52 32.22
CA TYR A 47 -8.92 12.90 33.60
C TYR A 47 -8.12 14.19 33.71
N GLY A 48 -8.51 15.08 34.61
CA GLY A 48 -7.98 16.44 34.70
C GLY A 48 -8.96 17.48 34.16
N GLY A 49 -8.60 18.76 34.30
CA GLY A 49 -9.48 19.89 34.01
C GLY A 49 -9.87 20.09 32.54
N TRP A 50 -10.61 21.17 32.28
CA TRP A 50 -11.21 21.55 30.99
C TRP A 50 -10.23 21.71 29.81
N THR A 51 -8.92 21.64 30.05
CA THR A 51 -7.85 21.78 29.05
C THR A 51 -7.53 20.49 28.30
N ARG A 52 -8.21 19.38 28.62
CA ARG A 52 -8.03 18.08 27.95
C ARG A 52 -9.27 17.67 27.15
N GLN A 53 -9.04 17.05 26.00
CA GLN A 53 -10.08 16.49 25.14
C GLN A 53 -9.72 15.07 24.69
N CYS A 54 -10.75 14.21 24.58
CA CYS A 54 -10.60 12.86 24.07
C CYS A 54 -10.75 12.85 22.56
N CYS A 55 -9.68 12.60 21.83
CA CYS A 55 -9.69 12.60 20.37
C CYS A 55 -9.90 11.20 19.84
N ILE A 56 -10.97 11.02 19.08
CA ILE A 56 -11.48 9.71 18.66
C ILE A 56 -11.39 9.63 17.13
N ASN A 57 -10.64 8.65 16.63
CA ASN A 57 -10.40 8.34 15.22
C ASN A 57 -9.62 9.40 14.39
N ASN A 58 -8.77 8.91 13.50
CA ASN A 58 -8.09 9.67 12.43
C ASN A 58 -7.42 10.97 12.88
N ASN A 59 -6.70 10.92 14.01
CA ASN A 59 -5.89 12.03 14.46
C ASN A 59 -4.73 12.25 13.47
N PRO A 60 -4.26 13.50 13.20
CA PRO A 60 -3.12 13.74 12.32
C PRO A 60 -1.88 12.91 12.68
N GLY A 61 -1.65 12.63 13.96
CA GLY A 61 -0.56 11.77 14.41
C GLY A 61 -0.80 10.25 14.27
N ASP A 62 -2.02 9.81 13.96
CA ASP A 62 -2.31 8.41 13.56
C ASP A 62 -2.12 8.21 12.04
N LEU A 63 -1.92 9.29 11.26
CA LEU A 63 -1.77 9.22 9.80
C LEU A 63 -0.58 8.36 9.37
N ALA A 64 0.50 8.32 10.14
CA ALA A 64 1.65 7.47 9.82
C ALA A 64 1.26 5.97 9.85
N CYS A 65 0.48 5.56 10.86
CA CYS A 65 -0.09 4.21 10.94
C CYS A 65 -1.09 3.95 9.81
N ILE A 66 -2.02 4.89 9.57
CA ILE A 66 -3.07 4.76 8.54
C ILE A 66 -2.45 4.67 7.14
N ARG A 67 -1.42 5.47 6.82
CA ARG A 67 -0.70 5.40 5.54
C ARG A 67 -0.03 4.05 5.31
N LYS A 68 0.35 3.35 6.38
CA LYS A 68 0.88 1.98 6.32
C LYS A 68 -0.22 0.90 6.33
N GLY A 69 -1.49 1.29 6.28
CA GLY A 69 -2.62 0.36 6.29
C GLY A 69 -2.88 -0.27 7.67
N GLY A 70 -2.35 0.32 8.74
CA GLY A 70 -2.60 -0.12 10.11
C GLY A 70 -3.70 0.69 10.80
N LYS A 71 -4.16 0.18 11.94
CA LYS A 71 -5.09 0.86 12.86
C LYS A 71 -4.41 1.07 14.20
N CYS A 72 -4.42 2.31 14.69
CA CYS A 72 -3.91 2.61 16.01
C CYS A 72 -4.89 2.13 17.08
N GLN A 73 -4.41 1.26 17.97
CA GLN A 73 -5.19 0.74 19.09
C GLN A 73 -4.35 0.58 20.36
N HIS A 74 -5.05 0.43 21.48
CA HIS A 74 -4.41 0.24 22.77
C HIS A 74 -3.71 -1.13 22.84
N ILE A 75 -2.59 -1.20 23.56
CA ILE A 75 -1.80 -2.43 23.72
C ILE A 75 -2.62 -3.59 24.32
N SER A 76 -3.67 -3.29 25.09
CA SER A 76 -4.55 -4.29 25.70
C SER A 76 -5.43 -5.03 24.70
N ASN A 77 -5.66 -4.47 23.51
CA ASN A 77 -6.66 -5.01 22.57
C ASN A 77 -6.13 -6.13 21.68
N GLY A 78 -4.88 -6.60 21.91
CA GLY A 78 -4.23 -7.67 21.13
C GLY A 78 -3.97 -7.29 19.67
N CYS A 79 -2.84 -7.71 19.09
CA CYS A 79 -2.53 -7.44 17.68
C CYS A 79 -1.82 -8.64 17.06
N ASN A 80 -2.22 -9.04 15.85
CA ASN A 80 -1.55 -10.12 15.12
C ASN A 80 -0.14 -9.68 14.65
N GLN A 81 -0.02 -8.43 14.20
CA GLN A 81 1.24 -7.76 13.84
C GLN A 81 1.13 -6.30 14.30
N TYR A 82 2.23 -5.69 14.75
CA TYR A 82 2.22 -4.29 15.16
C TYR A 82 3.54 -3.55 14.92
N GLN A 83 3.47 -2.23 14.83
CA GLN A 83 4.62 -1.33 14.83
C GLN A 83 4.41 -0.21 15.87
N SER A 84 5.42 -0.01 16.72
CA SER A 84 5.44 1.06 17.72
C SER A 84 5.80 2.42 17.11
N GLY A 85 5.41 3.52 17.75
CA GLY A 85 5.83 4.88 17.37
C GLY A 85 5.13 5.49 16.14
N LEU A 86 4.11 4.82 15.59
CA LEU A 86 3.34 5.34 14.43
C LEU A 86 1.96 5.91 14.79
N CYS A 87 1.61 5.87 16.08
CA CYS A 87 0.34 6.33 16.61
C CYS A 87 0.57 7.55 17.49
N SER A 88 -0.37 8.50 17.45
CA SER A 88 -0.40 9.61 18.40
C SER A 88 -0.71 9.13 19.81
N GLY A 89 -0.24 9.86 20.83
CA GLY A 89 -0.43 9.52 22.24
C GLY A 89 0.79 8.84 22.88
N GLY A 90 0.61 8.32 24.09
CA GLY A 90 1.68 7.66 24.86
C GLY A 90 2.01 6.23 24.42
N TRP A 91 2.99 5.61 25.09
CA TRP A 91 3.53 4.26 24.82
C TRP A 91 2.50 3.12 24.86
N THR A 92 1.30 3.39 25.33
CA THR A 92 0.20 2.44 25.45
C THR A 92 -0.59 2.24 24.16
N ARG A 93 -0.22 2.89 23.06
CA ARG A 93 -0.79 2.68 21.73
C ARG A 93 0.23 2.10 20.77
N ARG A 94 -0.25 1.21 19.91
CA ARG A 94 0.55 0.57 18.85
C ARG A 94 -0.23 0.57 17.54
N CYS A 95 0.48 0.67 16.42
CA CYS A 95 -0.12 0.56 15.11
C CYS A 95 -0.30 -0.92 14.78
N CYS A 96 -1.53 -1.40 14.78
CA CYS A 96 -1.82 -2.80 14.57
C CYS A 96 -2.23 -3.07 13.13
N PHE A 97 -1.67 -4.14 12.60
CA PHE A 97 -1.97 -4.64 11.29
C PHE A 97 -2.77 -5.93 11.48
N ASN A 98 -3.97 -5.96 10.90
CA ASN A 98 -4.63 -7.24 10.70
C ASN A 98 -3.78 -8.02 9.68
N THR A 99 -3.49 -9.27 10.01
CA THR A 99 -2.63 -10.17 9.26
C THR A 99 -2.88 -10.12 7.76
N ALA A 100 -1.78 -9.99 7.00
CA ALA A 100 -1.67 -9.99 5.55
C ALA A 100 -2.71 -9.12 4.82
N SER A 101 -2.51 -7.80 4.82
CA SER A 101 -3.22 -6.85 3.94
C SER A 101 -3.44 -7.46 2.55
N THR A 102 -4.68 -7.86 2.28
CA THR A 102 -5.17 -8.21 0.93
C THR A 102 -5.19 -6.97 0.04
N SER A 103 -5.06 -5.80 0.65
CA SER A 103 -5.00 -4.51 -0.01
C SER A 103 -3.57 -4.02 -0.31
N CYS A 104 -3.41 -3.39 -1.46
CA CYS A 104 -2.20 -2.65 -1.82
C CYS A 104 -2.30 -1.19 -1.35
N SER A 105 -1.20 -0.43 -1.43
CA SER A 105 -1.17 0.95 -0.92
C SER A 105 -2.22 1.84 -1.60
N ALA A 106 -2.73 2.84 -0.86
CA ALA A 106 -3.69 3.81 -1.40
C ALA A 106 -3.14 4.58 -2.62
N ALA A 107 -1.82 4.79 -2.68
CA ALA A 107 -1.16 5.40 -3.82
C ALA A 107 -1.23 4.51 -5.08
N VAL A 108 -0.98 3.20 -4.93
CA VAL A 108 -1.12 2.20 -6.02
C VAL A 108 -2.56 2.21 -6.53
N LYS A 109 -3.54 2.19 -5.62
CA LYS A 109 -4.96 2.29 -5.96
C LYS A 109 -5.27 3.53 -6.81
N SER A 110 -4.84 4.71 -6.33
CA SER A 110 -5.10 5.99 -7.00
C SER A 110 -4.55 6.03 -8.42
N VAL A 111 -3.28 5.65 -8.62
CA VAL A 111 -2.66 5.67 -9.96
C VAL A 111 -3.27 4.60 -10.87
N ALA A 112 -3.55 3.40 -10.34
CA ALA A 112 -4.22 2.35 -11.13
C ALA A 112 -5.60 2.80 -11.62
N CYS A 113 -6.38 3.51 -10.80
CA CYS A 113 -7.66 4.05 -11.24
C CYS A 113 -7.50 5.12 -12.34
N ARG A 114 -6.48 5.98 -12.24
CA ARG A 114 -6.19 6.94 -13.33
C ARG A 114 -5.84 6.24 -14.64
N ILE A 115 -5.05 5.17 -14.59
CA ILE A 115 -4.73 4.36 -15.77
C ILE A 115 -5.99 3.71 -16.35
N LYS A 116 -6.84 3.11 -15.51
CA LYS A 116 -8.05 2.40 -15.92
C LYS A 116 -8.97 3.25 -16.80
N TYR A 117 -9.09 4.54 -16.48
CA TYR A 117 -10.01 5.45 -17.16
C TYR A 117 -9.34 6.34 -18.22
N LEU A 118 -8.04 6.16 -18.48
CA LEU A 118 -7.33 6.96 -19.48
C LEU A 118 -7.42 6.32 -20.87
N SER A 119 -8.22 6.91 -21.76
CA SER A 119 -8.51 6.39 -23.10
C SER A 119 -7.28 6.14 -23.99
N LYS A 120 -6.19 6.88 -23.77
CA LYS A 120 -4.93 6.70 -24.51
C LYS A 120 -4.17 5.41 -24.14
N ILE A 121 -4.52 4.79 -23.02
CA ILE A 121 -3.93 3.53 -22.56
C ILE A 121 -4.87 2.38 -22.91
N SER A 122 -4.40 1.49 -23.79
CA SER A 122 -5.04 0.21 -24.05
C SER A 122 -4.47 -0.87 -23.12
N LEU A 123 -5.34 -1.62 -22.45
CA LEU A 123 -4.97 -2.75 -21.61
C LEU A 123 -5.44 -4.04 -22.27
N LEU A 124 -4.54 -4.97 -22.54
CA LEU A 124 -4.96 -6.28 -23.05
C LEU A 124 -5.84 -6.99 -22.02
N LYS A 125 -6.89 -7.65 -22.53
CA LYS A 125 -7.83 -8.49 -21.75
C LYS A 125 -7.48 -9.98 -21.81
N ARG A 126 -6.31 -10.30 -22.39
CA ARG A 126 -5.78 -11.65 -22.58
C ARG A 126 -4.26 -11.55 -22.53
N ASN A 127 -3.59 -12.54 -21.93
CA ASN A 127 -2.14 -12.55 -21.88
C ASN A 127 -1.54 -12.75 -23.29
N PRO A 128 -0.27 -12.34 -23.53
CA PRO A 128 0.39 -12.50 -24.83
C PRO A 128 0.47 -13.94 -25.33
N SER A 129 0.50 -14.93 -24.42
CA SER A 129 0.45 -16.36 -24.75
C SER A 129 -0.95 -16.88 -25.12
N GLY A 130 -1.96 -16.01 -25.20
CA GLY A 130 -3.34 -16.38 -25.52
C GLY A 130 -4.18 -16.89 -24.34
N VAL A 131 -3.57 -17.09 -23.17
CA VAL A 131 -4.19 -17.65 -21.96
C VAL A 131 -5.09 -16.61 -21.27
N ILE A 132 -6.30 -17.04 -20.89
CA ILE A 132 -7.27 -16.26 -20.09
C ILE A 132 -7.31 -16.87 -18.68
N ASP A 133 -6.45 -16.38 -17.79
CA ASP A 133 -6.37 -16.81 -16.40
C ASP A 133 -6.73 -15.68 -15.41
N GLY A 134 -7.15 -14.52 -15.91
CA GLY A 134 -7.44 -13.33 -15.10
C GLY A 134 -6.21 -12.58 -14.59
N ALA A 135 -5.00 -12.91 -15.07
CA ALA A 135 -3.77 -12.18 -14.81
C ALA A 135 -3.41 -11.19 -15.94
N ASP A 136 -4.33 -10.94 -16.88
CA ASP A 136 -4.14 -9.99 -17.97
C ASP A 136 -4.01 -8.53 -17.45
N PRO A 137 -3.40 -7.62 -18.24
CA PRO A 137 -3.23 -6.22 -17.85
C PRO A 137 -4.51 -5.50 -17.43
N TYR A 138 -5.64 -5.75 -18.10
CA TYR A 138 -6.91 -5.13 -17.74
C TYR A 138 -7.38 -5.60 -16.36
N SER A 139 -7.38 -6.91 -16.10
CA SER A 139 -7.72 -7.49 -14.79
C SER A 139 -6.77 -7.01 -13.69
N ASN A 140 -5.46 -6.95 -13.96
CA ASN A 140 -4.45 -6.42 -13.04
C ASN A 140 -4.75 -4.96 -12.64
N ILE A 141 -4.98 -4.06 -13.61
CA ILE A 141 -5.29 -2.65 -13.31
C ILE A 141 -6.66 -2.49 -12.63
N ARG A 142 -7.67 -3.29 -13.04
CA ARG A 142 -8.99 -3.31 -12.38
C ARG A 142 -8.86 -3.65 -10.90
N ASP A 143 -8.09 -4.68 -10.57
CA ASP A 143 -7.95 -5.16 -9.19
C ASP A 143 -7.09 -4.22 -8.35
N ALA A 144 -6.00 -3.69 -8.92
CA ALA A 144 -5.21 -2.64 -8.28
C ALA A 144 -6.03 -1.36 -8.01
N CYS A 145 -6.89 -0.94 -8.95
CA CYS A 145 -7.80 0.20 -8.75
C CYS A 145 -8.88 -0.08 -7.69
N ALA A 146 -9.28 -1.34 -7.50
CA ALA A 146 -10.11 -1.75 -6.36
C ALA A 146 -9.30 -1.81 -5.05
N GLY A 147 -7.99 -1.54 -5.08
CA GLY A 147 -7.09 -1.60 -3.94
C GLY A 147 -6.64 -3.01 -3.58
N ARG A 148 -6.90 -4.02 -4.41
CA ARG A 148 -6.59 -5.44 -4.16
C ARG A 148 -5.22 -5.81 -4.73
N LYS A 149 -4.62 -6.89 -4.20
CA LYS A 149 -3.52 -7.60 -4.88
C LYS A 149 -3.99 -8.11 -6.24
N VAL A 150 -3.08 -8.09 -7.21
CA VAL A 150 -3.34 -8.51 -8.59
C VAL A 150 -2.92 -9.95 -8.80
N LYS A 151 -3.63 -10.68 -9.67
CA LYS A 151 -3.32 -12.06 -10.00
C LYS A 151 -2.06 -12.17 -10.86
N ARG A 152 -1.25 -13.18 -10.57
CA ARG A 152 -0.14 -13.64 -11.42
C ARG A 152 -0.59 -14.87 -12.21
N SER A 153 -0.06 -15.02 -13.42
CA SER A 153 -0.36 -16.19 -14.24
C SER A 153 0.12 -17.48 -13.59
N SER A 154 -0.53 -18.59 -13.92
CA SER A 154 -0.20 -19.92 -13.39
C SER A 154 -0.25 -20.97 -14.50
N TYR A 155 0.75 -20.94 -15.38
CA TYR A 155 0.92 -21.91 -16.47
C TYR A 155 2.40 -22.05 -16.85
N THR A 156 2.73 -23.12 -17.54
CA THR A 156 4.08 -23.38 -18.08
C THR A 156 4.19 -22.86 -19.50
N CYS A 157 5.34 -22.30 -19.85
CA CYS A 157 5.70 -21.89 -21.20
C CYS A 157 7.19 -22.17 -21.47
N SER A 158 7.67 -21.83 -22.67
CA SER A 158 9.08 -21.98 -23.06
C SER A 158 10.07 -21.20 -22.17
N GLN A 159 9.61 -20.18 -21.44
CA GLN A 159 10.44 -19.38 -20.52
C GLN A 159 10.45 -19.91 -19.08
N GLY A 160 9.63 -20.92 -18.76
CA GLY A 160 9.51 -21.51 -17.43
C GLY A 160 8.07 -21.66 -16.94
N LYS A 161 7.86 -21.62 -15.63
CA LYS A 161 6.55 -21.74 -14.99
C LYS A 161 6.16 -20.44 -14.29
N ALA A 162 5.00 -19.89 -14.65
CA ALA A 162 4.45 -18.75 -13.95
C ALA A 162 3.98 -19.18 -12.53
N PRO A 163 4.32 -18.41 -11.49
CA PRO A 163 4.25 -18.88 -10.10
C PRO A 163 2.84 -18.90 -9.50
N GLY A 164 1.82 -18.39 -10.21
CA GLY A 164 0.46 -18.23 -9.68
C GLY A 164 0.39 -17.30 -8.47
N GLY A 165 -0.74 -17.29 -7.77
CA GLY A 165 -0.96 -16.43 -6.60
C GLY A 165 -1.14 -14.95 -6.95
N THR A 166 -0.81 -14.05 -6.03
CA THR A 166 -1.05 -12.61 -6.16
C THR A 166 0.11 -11.75 -5.70
N THR A 167 0.20 -10.51 -6.17
CA THR A 167 1.19 -9.51 -5.74
C THR A 167 0.59 -8.11 -5.74
N CYS A 168 1.22 -7.16 -5.06
CA CYS A 168 0.94 -5.74 -5.30
C CYS A 168 1.76 -5.23 -6.50
N LEU A 169 1.18 -4.30 -7.25
CA LEU A 169 1.91 -3.56 -8.28
C LEU A 169 2.76 -2.48 -7.63
N ASP A 170 3.94 -2.26 -8.19
CA ASP A 170 4.84 -1.20 -7.75
C ASP A 170 4.34 0.17 -8.23
N LEU A 171 4.37 1.16 -7.33
CA LEU A 171 3.90 2.50 -7.63
C LEU A 171 4.66 3.15 -8.78
N LYS A 172 5.98 2.94 -8.88
CA LYS A 172 6.81 3.56 -9.92
C LYS A 172 6.49 2.99 -11.30
N VAL A 173 6.16 1.70 -11.40
CA VAL A 173 5.69 1.08 -12.65
C VAL A 173 4.38 1.71 -13.10
N LEU A 174 3.43 1.88 -12.18
CA LEU A 174 2.14 2.53 -12.50
C LEU A 174 2.34 4.00 -12.91
N GLN A 175 3.20 4.73 -12.21
CA GLN A 175 3.54 6.11 -12.58
C GLN A 175 4.21 6.20 -13.96
N TYR A 176 5.02 5.22 -14.34
CA TYR A 176 5.59 5.12 -15.67
C TYR A 176 4.52 4.91 -16.74
N ILE A 177 3.62 3.93 -16.56
CA ILE A 177 2.49 3.68 -17.48
C ILE A 177 1.61 4.94 -17.63
N TYR A 178 1.23 5.54 -16.51
CA TYR A 178 0.39 6.75 -16.49
C TYR A 178 1.08 7.95 -17.18
N TYR A 179 2.38 8.13 -16.95
CA TYR A 179 3.15 9.18 -17.60
C TYR A 179 3.17 9.01 -19.12
N LEU A 180 3.43 7.80 -19.61
CA LEU A 180 3.39 7.56 -21.06
C LEU A 180 2.01 7.86 -21.63
N GLY A 181 0.94 7.44 -20.95
CA GLY A 181 -0.43 7.69 -21.38
C GLY A 181 -0.85 9.16 -21.38
N THR A 182 -0.18 10.02 -20.63
CA THR A 182 -0.51 11.46 -20.56
C THR A 182 0.43 12.35 -21.36
N THR A 183 1.68 11.94 -21.55
CA THR A 183 2.74 12.81 -22.12
C THR A 183 3.33 12.31 -23.43
N SER A 184 3.27 11.00 -23.69
CA SER A 184 3.82 10.47 -24.93
C SER A 184 2.91 10.83 -26.09
N ARG A 185 3.48 11.16 -27.25
CA ARG A 185 2.71 11.30 -28.50
C ARG A 185 2.25 9.94 -29.05
N TYR A 186 2.84 8.84 -28.59
CA TYR A 186 2.57 7.51 -29.10
C TYR A 186 1.40 6.83 -28.39
N ARG A 187 0.77 5.87 -29.08
CA ARG A 187 -0.20 4.96 -28.48
C ARG A 187 0.48 4.10 -27.42
N VAL A 188 -0.17 3.93 -26.28
CA VAL A 188 0.33 3.08 -25.18
C VAL A 188 -0.58 1.88 -25.06
N GLN A 189 -0.05 0.69 -25.30
CA GLN A 189 -0.75 -0.57 -25.02
C GLN A 189 0.10 -1.40 -24.07
N VAL A 190 -0.51 -1.83 -22.97
CA VAL A 190 0.12 -2.69 -21.98
C VAL A 190 -0.19 -4.15 -22.30
N ASN A 191 0.86 -4.94 -22.48
CA ASN A 191 0.78 -6.35 -22.82
C ASN A 191 0.89 -7.28 -21.60
N ALA A 192 1.70 -6.91 -20.60
CA ALA A 192 1.86 -7.66 -19.35
C ALA A 192 2.27 -6.74 -18.19
N ILE A 193 1.85 -7.07 -16.96
CA ILE A 193 2.32 -6.43 -15.72
C ILE A 193 2.75 -7.49 -14.69
N ALA A 194 1.80 -8.13 -13.99
CA ALA A 194 2.12 -9.22 -13.06
C ALA A 194 1.74 -10.62 -13.57
N GLY A 195 0.94 -10.69 -14.64
CA GLY A 195 0.65 -11.92 -15.37
C GLY A 195 1.64 -12.22 -16.49
N ALA A 196 1.19 -13.06 -17.42
CA ALA A 196 1.97 -13.71 -18.46
C ALA A 196 3.07 -14.64 -17.90
N CYS A 197 3.76 -15.35 -18.80
CA CYS A 197 4.81 -16.28 -18.47
C CYS A 197 6.17 -15.71 -18.84
N HIS A 198 7.04 -15.65 -17.84
CA HIS A 198 8.40 -15.11 -17.85
C HIS A 198 9.36 -16.04 -17.10
N SER A 199 10.66 -15.75 -17.20
CA SER A 199 11.69 -16.45 -16.43
C SER A 199 11.46 -16.38 -14.92
N ARG A 200 11.94 -17.38 -14.17
CA ARG A 200 11.65 -17.59 -12.73
C ARG A 200 11.89 -16.37 -11.83
N ARG A 201 12.87 -15.52 -12.16
CA ARG A 201 13.24 -14.32 -11.36
C ARG A 201 12.73 -13.02 -11.97
N SER A 202 11.81 -13.11 -12.92
CA SER A 202 11.23 -11.95 -13.61
C SER A 202 10.58 -10.98 -12.62
N LYS A 203 10.83 -9.69 -12.83
CA LYS A 203 10.25 -8.59 -12.03
C LYS A 203 8.75 -8.43 -12.27
N HIS A 204 8.19 -9.00 -13.34
CA HIS A 204 6.74 -9.10 -13.52
C HIS A 204 6.07 -9.78 -12.33
N TYR A 205 6.62 -10.90 -11.85
CA TYR A 205 6.03 -11.65 -10.73
C TYR A 205 6.11 -10.93 -9.37
N ALA A 206 6.85 -9.84 -9.29
CA ALA A 206 6.91 -8.94 -8.13
C ALA A 206 6.07 -7.67 -8.33
N GLY A 207 5.34 -7.54 -9.44
CA GLY A 207 4.60 -6.33 -9.82
C GLY A 207 5.48 -5.14 -10.19
N LYS A 208 6.75 -5.39 -10.50
CA LYS A 208 7.81 -4.38 -10.72
C LYS A 208 8.19 -4.19 -12.18
N ALA A 209 7.47 -4.79 -13.12
CA ALA A 209 7.73 -4.67 -14.54
C ALA A 209 6.47 -4.48 -15.37
N VAL A 210 6.65 -3.99 -16.59
CA VAL A 210 5.61 -3.85 -17.61
C VAL A 210 6.18 -4.06 -19.00
N ASP A 211 5.40 -4.74 -19.85
CA ASP A 211 5.67 -4.89 -21.27
C ASP A 211 4.71 -4.02 -22.10
N LEU A 212 5.25 -3.24 -23.03
CA LEU A 212 4.51 -2.29 -23.86
C LEU A 212 4.64 -2.62 -25.34
N GLN A 213 3.52 -2.63 -26.05
CA GLN A 213 3.50 -2.88 -27.49
C GLN A 213 4.10 -1.71 -28.29
N LEU A 214 4.76 -2.03 -29.40
CA LEU A 214 5.20 -1.08 -30.41
C LEU A 214 4.32 -1.16 -31.67
N PHE A 215 3.99 -0.02 -32.27
CA PHE A 215 3.09 0.08 -33.42
C PHE A 215 3.72 0.74 -34.65
N GLY A 216 3.19 0.43 -35.83
CA GLY A 216 3.53 1.08 -37.09
C GLY A 216 4.81 0.53 -37.75
N SER A 217 5.39 1.34 -38.65
CA SER A 217 6.55 0.95 -39.45
C SER A 217 7.78 0.68 -38.58
N LYS A 218 8.82 0.05 -39.15
CA LYS A 218 10.10 -0.20 -38.46
C LYS A 218 10.70 1.09 -37.89
N ALA A 219 10.63 2.20 -38.65
CA ALA A 219 11.12 3.50 -38.20
C ALA A 219 10.30 4.04 -37.01
N THR A 220 8.97 3.97 -37.09
CA THR A 220 8.09 4.43 -36.00
C THR A 220 8.29 3.60 -34.73
N ARG A 221 8.43 2.28 -34.85
CA ARG A 221 8.69 1.38 -33.72
C ARG A 221 10.02 1.68 -33.03
N ARG A 222 11.09 1.96 -33.80
CA ARG A 222 12.39 2.39 -33.25
C ARG A 222 12.27 3.69 -32.46
N ALA A 223 11.52 4.67 -32.98
CA ALA A 223 11.32 5.95 -32.30
C ALA A 223 10.45 5.81 -31.04
N GLN A 224 9.42 4.96 -31.07
CA GLN A 224 8.61 4.60 -29.90
C GLN A 224 9.44 3.92 -28.82
N GLU A 225 10.22 2.90 -29.21
CA GLU A 225 11.09 2.16 -28.29
C GLU A 225 12.05 3.11 -27.57
N LYS A 226 12.75 3.97 -28.32
CA LYS A 226 13.67 4.97 -27.75
C LYS A 226 12.98 5.85 -26.70
N ALA A 227 11.78 6.34 -27.01
CA ALA A 227 11.03 7.21 -26.11
C ALA A 227 10.56 6.49 -24.84
N PHE A 228 10.03 5.27 -24.97
CA PHE A 228 9.57 4.48 -23.83
C PHE A 228 10.73 4.09 -22.90
N ARG A 229 11.84 3.62 -23.47
CA ARG A 229 13.06 3.29 -22.71
C ARG A 229 13.64 4.50 -21.99
N ALA A 230 13.73 5.65 -22.65
CA ALA A 230 14.18 6.90 -22.02
C ALA A 230 13.28 7.31 -20.83
N ALA A 231 11.96 7.19 -20.99
CA ALA A 231 11.01 7.46 -19.91
C ALA A 231 11.14 6.47 -18.73
N CYS A 232 11.46 5.19 -19.01
CA CYS A 232 11.76 4.20 -17.99
C CYS A 232 13.03 4.56 -17.21
N SER A 233 14.13 4.86 -17.90
CA SER A 233 15.41 5.26 -17.28
C SER A 233 15.27 6.53 -16.43
N LYS A 234 14.52 7.53 -16.89
CA LYS A 234 14.25 8.75 -16.12
C LYS A 234 13.51 8.50 -14.80
N ARG A 235 12.92 7.31 -14.63
CA ARG A 235 12.22 6.88 -13.40
C ARG A 235 13.04 5.90 -12.56
N GLY A 236 14.33 5.77 -12.89
CA GLY A 236 15.24 4.84 -12.23
C GLY A 236 14.96 3.39 -12.59
N GLY A 237 14.37 3.12 -13.76
CA GLY A 237 14.11 1.77 -14.24
C GLY A 237 15.18 1.27 -15.21
N TRP A 238 15.33 -0.05 -15.27
CA TRP A 238 16.05 -0.73 -16.33
C TRP A 238 15.08 -1.16 -17.43
N SER A 239 15.48 -1.04 -18.69
CA SER A 239 14.65 -1.39 -19.84
C SER A 239 15.43 -1.99 -21.00
N HIS A 240 14.76 -2.85 -21.75
CA HIS A 240 15.24 -3.33 -23.05
C HIS A 240 14.11 -3.31 -24.09
N GLY A 241 14.51 -3.33 -25.36
CA GLY A 241 13.61 -3.35 -26.50
C GLY A 241 13.51 -4.72 -27.18
N GLY A 242 12.97 -4.73 -28.39
CA GLY A 242 12.70 -5.93 -29.18
C GLY A 242 11.36 -5.84 -29.90
N THR A 243 10.53 -6.89 -29.80
CA THR A 243 9.15 -6.88 -30.32
C THR A 243 8.20 -6.01 -29.48
N HIS A 244 8.59 -5.73 -28.25
CA HIS A 244 7.92 -4.89 -27.26
C HIS A 244 9.00 -4.17 -26.42
N VAL A 245 8.59 -3.21 -25.61
CA VAL A 245 9.46 -2.57 -24.62
C VAL A 245 9.18 -3.16 -23.26
N HIS A 246 10.20 -3.76 -22.65
CA HIS A 246 10.19 -4.14 -21.26
C HIS A 246 10.77 -3.01 -20.40
N CYS A 247 10.07 -2.64 -19.33
CA CYS A 247 10.58 -1.72 -18.31
C CYS A 247 10.35 -2.32 -16.93
N GLN A 248 11.40 -2.34 -16.09
CA GLN A 248 11.31 -2.76 -14.70
C GLN A 248 12.00 -1.78 -13.75
N ILE A 249 11.48 -1.68 -12.54
CA ILE A 249 12.05 -0.85 -11.48
C ILE A 249 13.06 -1.68 -10.70
N VAL A 250 14.28 -1.14 -10.58
CA VAL A 250 15.39 -1.75 -9.83
C VAL A 250 15.33 -1.37 -8.35
#